data_AF-A0A1S0TQT0-F1
#
_entry.id   AF-A0A1S0TQT0-F1
#
_cell.length_a   1.000
_cell.length_b   1.000
_cell.length_c   1.000
_cell.angle_alpha   90.00
_cell.angle_beta   90.00
_cell.angle_gamma   90.00
#
_symmetry.space_group_name_H-M   'P 1'
#
loop_
_entity.id
_entity.type
_entity.pdbx_description
1 polymer ?
#
loop_
_entity_poly.entity_id
_entity_poly.type
_entity_poly.pdbx_seq_one_letter_code
_entity_poly.pdbx_strand_id
1 'polypeptide(L)' 'MGLVLNFRDFQNRIVAPPGSFWGQRKNRAQMNYDKLSRSLRQYYKKGIIQKPEKKQRLVYKFLPPYNL' A
#
# COMPACT_ATOMS: atom_id res chain seq x y z
N MET A 1 -1.05 -10.20 16.20
CA MET A 1 -1.44 -10.23 14.78
C MET A 1 -1.06 -8.88 14.19
N GLY A 2 -0.18 -8.80 13.18
CA GLY A 2 0.27 -7.50 12.65
C GLY A 2 -0.54 -7.07 11.43
N LEU A 3 -0.84 -5.77 11.29
CA LEU A 3 -1.53 -5.23 10.11
C LEU A 3 -0.78 -5.56 8.81
N VAL A 4 -1.47 -6.26 7.92
CA VAL A 4 -1.03 -6.56 6.56
C VAL A 4 -1.90 -5.77 5.59
N LEU A 5 -1.27 -4.93 4.79
CA LEU A 5 -1.92 -4.21 3.71
C LEU A 5 -1.89 -5.07 2.44
N ASN A 6 -3.05 -5.60 2.06
CA ASN A 6 -3.21 -6.39 0.85
C ASN A 6 -4.00 -5.59 -0.21
N PHE A 7 -3.31 -5.15 -1.26
CA PHE A 7 -3.94 -4.40 -2.34
C PHE A 7 -4.73 -5.26 -3.33
N ARG A 8 -4.64 -6.60 -3.28
CA ARG A 8 -5.52 -7.48 -4.09
C ARG A 8 -6.98 -7.32 -3.73
N ASP A 9 -7.28 -7.14 -2.46
CA ASP A 9 -8.65 -7.00 -1.94
C ASP A 9 -9.33 -5.74 -2.51
N PHE A 10 -8.54 -4.74 -2.90
CA PHE A 10 -9.00 -3.51 -3.52
C PHE A 10 -9.06 -3.56 -5.05
N GLN A 11 -8.28 -4.42 -5.70
CA GLN A 11 -8.39 -4.62 -7.15
C GLN A 11 -9.63 -5.46 -7.53
N ASN A 12 -10.08 -6.33 -6.63
CA ASN A 12 -11.16 -7.29 -6.88
C ASN A 12 -12.54 -6.82 -6.41
N ARG A 13 -12.64 -5.69 -5.68
CA ARG A 13 -13.92 -5.05 -5.37
C ARG A 13 -14.17 -3.94 -6.39
N ILE A 14 -15.42 -3.79 -6.85
CA ILE A 14 -15.90 -2.75 -7.80
C ILE A 14 -15.73 -1.30 -7.25
N VAL A 15 -15.04 -1.15 -6.12
CA VAL A 15 -14.74 0.12 -5.47
C VAL A 15 -13.40 0.60 -6.03
N ALA A 16 -13.38 1.80 -6.59
CA ALA A 16 -12.27 2.38 -7.35
C ALA A 16 -10.85 2.04 -6.82
N PRO A 17 -9.85 1.89 -7.70
CA PRO A 17 -8.53 1.41 -7.30
C PRO A 17 -7.91 2.30 -6.19
N PRO A 18 -7.07 1.75 -5.30
CA PRO A 18 -6.45 2.47 -4.18
C PRO A 18 -5.76 3.78 -4.57
N GLY A 19 -5.22 3.82 -5.80
CA GLY A 19 -4.63 5.03 -6.38
C GLY A 19 -5.63 6.18 -6.53
N SER A 20 -6.91 5.92 -6.81
CA SER A 20 -7.93 6.96 -6.97
C SER A 20 -8.28 7.64 -5.64
N PHE A 21 -8.49 6.87 -4.55
CA PHE A 21 -8.74 7.44 -3.22
C PHE A 21 -7.51 8.17 -2.67
N TRP A 22 -6.32 7.59 -2.83
CA TRP A 22 -5.07 8.28 -2.50
C TRP A 22 -4.86 9.52 -3.35
N GLY A 23 -5.25 9.46 -4.63
CA GLY A 23 -5.26 10.57 -5.56
C GLY A 23 -6.15 11.69 -5.07
N GLN A 24 -7.43 11.42 -4.80
CA GLN A 24 -8.38 12.40 -4.27
C GLN A 24 -7.88 13.02 -2.96
N ARG A 25 -7.44 12.19 -1.99
CA ARG A 25 -6.93 12.67 -0.68
C ARG A 25 -5.68 13.56 -0.80
N LYS A 26 -4.84 13.32 -1.81
CA LYS A 26 -3.62 14.12 -2.06
C LYS A 26 -3.79 15.13 -3.20
N ASN A 27 -5.02 15.34 -3.68
CA ASN A 27 -5.35 16.14 -4.85
C ASN A 27 -4.46 15.84 -6.08
N ARG A 28 -4.24 14.55 -6.36
CA ARG A 28 -3.49 14.04 -7.52
C ARG A 28 -4.40 13.20 -8.41
N ALA A 29 -5.01 13.86 -9.40
CA ALA A 29 -5.95 13.24 -10.33
C ALA A 29 -5.36 12.04 -11.11
N GLN A 30 -4.05 12.04 -11.40
CA GLN A 30 -3.38 10.97 -12.15
C GLN A 30 -2.66 9.94 -11.25
N MET A 31 -3.14 9.72 -10.03
CA MET A 31 -2.56 8.72 -9.13
C MET A 31 -2.96 7.30 -9.56
N ASN A 32 -1.97 6.41 -9.68
CA ASN A 32 -2.17 5.01 -10.05
C ASN A 32 -1.37 4.08 -9.12
N TYR A 33 -1.53 2.77 -9.32
CA TYR A 33 -0.89 1.77 -8.46
C TYR A 33 0.65 1.81 -8.52
N ASP A 34 1.26 2.09 -9.68
CA ASP A 34 2.72 2.14 -9.82
C ASP A 34 3.32 3.32 -9.04
N LYS A 35 2.70 4.49 -9.15
CA LYS A 35 3.07 5.70 -8.41
C LYS A 35 2.89 5.52 -6.90
N LEU A 36 1.77 4.90 -6.49
CA LEU A 36 1.52 4.55 -5.09
C LEU A 36 2.57 3.55 -4.58
N SER A 37 2.82 2.47 -5.32
CA SER A 37 3.82 1.45 -4.98
C SER A 37 5.21 2.02 -4.85
N ARG A 38 5.59 2.97 -5.73
CA ARG A 38 6.88 3.66 -5.65
C ARG A 38 7.04 4.45 -4.35
N SER A 39 5.95 5.08 -3.90
CA SER A 39 5.90 5.82 -2.63
C SER A 39 5.98 4.87 -1.43
N LEU A 40 5.27 3.73 -1.47
CA LEU A 40 5.33 2.71 -0.42
C LEU A 40 6.73 2.12 -0.23
N ARG A 41 7.49 1.93 -1.32
CA ARG A 41 8.89 1.46 -1.22
C ARG A 41 9.81 2.42 -0.47
N GLN A 42 9.50 3.72 -0.44
CA GLN A 42 10.28 4.67 0.35
C GLN A 42 10.15 4.42 1.86
N TYR A 43 9.07 3.77 2.28
CA TYR A 43 8.85 3.43 3.68
C TYR A 43 9.67 2.24 4.18
N TYR A 44 10.32 1.50 3.27
CA TYR A 44 11.23 0.41 3.65
C TYR A 44 12.43 0.94 4.44
N LYS A 45 13.09 1.97 3.90
CA LYS A 45 14.22 2.64 4.56
C LYS A 45 13.83 3.34 5.88
N LYS A 46 12.55 3.68 6.03
CA LYS A 46 12.00 4.34 7.22
C LYS A 46 11.52 3.36 8.29
N GLY A 47 11.56 2.06 8.03
CA GLY A 47 11.10 1.05 8.98
C GLY A 47 9.60 1.11 9.28
N ILE A 48 8.77 1.68 8.39
CA ILE A 48 7.31 1.77 8.58
C ILE A 48 6.61 0.54 7.99
N ILE A 49 7.09 0.09 6.83
CA ILE A 49 6.51 -1.04 6.09
C ILE A 49 7.65 -1.89 5.55
N GLN A 50 7.40 -3.19 5.41
CA GLN A 50 8.32 -4.13 4.76
C GLN A 50 7.61 -5.05 3.78
N LYS A 51 8.41 -5.69 2.92
CA LYS A 51 7.92 -6.82 2.13
C LYS A 51 7.73 -8.02 3.07
N PRO A 52 6.59 -8.73 3.02
CA PRO A 52 6.45 -10.01 3.72
C PRO A 52 7.53 -11.00 3.28
N GLU A 53 7.91 -11.88 4.21
CA GLU A 53 8.91 -12.92 4.04
C GLU A 53 8.64 -13.79 2.80
N LYS A 54 7.39 -14.24 2.65
CA LYS A 54 6.91 -14.80 1.39
C LYS A 54 6.62 -13.66 0.41
N LYS A 55 7.37 -13.61 -0.69
CA LYS A 55 7.18 -12.62 -1.76
C LYS A 55 5.81 -12.79 -2.44
N GLN A 56 4.83 -12.04 -1.96
CA GLN A 56 3.49 -11.99 -2.56
C GLN A 56 3.25 -10.65 -3.26
N ARG A 57 2.75 -10.65 -4.50
CA ARG A 57 2.43 -9.40 -5.20
C ARG A 57 1.35 -8.65 -4.42
N LEU A 58 1.45 -7.32 -4.38
CA LEU A 58 0.44 -6.42 -3.79
C LEU A 58 0.29 -6.51 -2.26
N VAL A 59 1.14 -7.28 -1.57
CA VAL A 59 1.09 -7.45 -0.11
C VAL A 59 2.26 -6.75 0.56
N TYR A 60 1.96 -5.99 1.62
CA TYR A 60 2.90 -5.25 2.45
C TYR A 60 2.58 -5.44 3.93
N LYS A 61 3.59 -5.42 4.80
CA LYS A 61 3.41 -5.60 6.25
C LYS A 61 3.88 -4.36 7.00
N PHE A 62 3.05 -3.82 7.88
CA PHE A 62 3.48 -2.73 8.76
C PHE A 62 4.42 -3.24 9.85
N LEU A 63 5.40 -2.43 10.19
CA LEU A 63 6.34 -2.67 11.28
C LEU A 63 5.90 -1.91 12.55
N PRO A 64 6.27 -2.37 13.75
CA PRO A 64 6.00 -1.61 14.98
C PRO A 64 6.61 -0.20 14.94
N PRO A 65 5.95 0.81 15.52
CA PRO A 65 4.64 0.79 16.19
C PRO A 65 3.43 0.92 15.23
N TYR A 66 3.66 0.94 13.91
CA TYR A 66 2.63 1.23 12.90
C TYR A 66 1.71 0.05 12.56
N ASN A 67 1.85 -1.08 13.26
CA ASN A 67 1.15 -2.34 12.98
C ASN A 67 -0.03 -2.61 13.94
N LEU A 68 -0.57 -1.56 14.55
CA LEU A 68 -1.67 -1.57 15.55
C LEU A 68 -2.85 -2.47 15.18
#